data_AF-A0A2P8PT81-F1
#
_entry.id   AF-A0A2P8PT81-F1
#
_cell.length_a   1.000
_cell.length_b   1.000
_cell.length_c   1.000
_cell.angle_alpha   90.00
_cell.angle_beta   90.00
_cell.angle_gamma   90.00
#
_symmetry.space_group_name_H-M   'P 1'
#
loop_
_entity.id
_entity.type
_entity.pdbx_description
1 polymer ?
#
loop_
_entity_poly.entity_id
_entity_poly.type
_entity_poly.pdbx_seq_one_letter_code
_entity_poly.pdbx_strand_id
1 'polypeptide(L)'
;MAAGGTRAVCWRDACRVRAAAGRGDYSSSVMDNPVPPPPAEPRPRRRDRHGRGMRGPVAPPQVPLSASRAEVFADLVQDSVERLERRWPQLSEIEFMVLEVPRFDPAGDEGWGDEAVPLGGTTPAHEGRPARVIVYRRPVEIRTKSRDERAALVHEVVVEQVAEVLGLTPETVDPRYGED
;
A
#
# COMPACT_ATOMS: atom_id res chain seq x y z
N MET A 1 10.64 -26.88 0.05
CA MET A 1 9.51 -26.07 -0.48
C MET A 1 10.00 -24.64 -0.66
N ALA A 2 9.60 -23.93 -1.73
CA ALA A 2 10.06 -22.56 -1.96
C ALA A 2 9.14 -21.55 -1.24
N ALA A 3 9.70 -20.74 -0.34
CA ALA A 3 8.95 -19.68 0.31
C ALA A 3 8.65 -18.55 -0.69
N GLY A 4 7.36 -18.21 -0.86
CA GLY A 4 6.95 -17.05 -1.64
C GLY A 4 7.37 -15.77 -0.92
N GLY A 5 8.47 -15.15 -1.36
CA GLY A 5 9.06 -13.99 -0.72
C GLY A 5 8.08 -12.82 -0.61
N THR A 6 7.55 -12.59 0.59
CA THR A 6 6.68 -11.46 0.90
C THR A 6 7.52 -10.17 0.79
N ARG A 7 7.24 -9.33 -0.22
CA ARG A 7 7.93 -8.05 -0.41
C ARG A 7 7.47 -7.05 0.65
N ALA A 8 8.09 -7.10 1.82
CA ALA A 8 8.09 -5.99 2.75
C ALA A 8 8.70 -4.76 2.05
N VAL A 9 7.93 -3.68 1.92
CA VAL A 9 8.43 -2.38 1.49
C VAL A 9 8.91 -1.66 2.75
N CYS A 10 10.15 -1.94 3.16
CA CYS A 10 10.77 -1.36 4.35
C CYS A 10 11.15 0.11 4.09
N TRP A 11 10.38 1.05 4.64
CA TRP A 11 10.62 2.49 4.51
C TRP A 11 11.64 3.01 5.54
N ARG A 12 12.90 2.56 5.45
CA ARG A 12 14.01 3.12 6.26
C ARG A 12 15.10 3.87 5.46
N ASP A 13 15.01 3.91 4.13
CA ASP A 13 16.03 4.55 3.26
C ASP A 13 15.44 5.07 1.92
N ALA A 14 14.29 5.75 1.95
CA ALA A 14 13.53 6.10 0.75
C ALA A 14 13.14 7.59 0.64
N CYS A 15 14.13 8.48 0.48
CA CYS A 15 13.88 9.80 -0.11
C CYS A 15 13.39 9.63 -1.57
N ARG A 16 12.07 9.57 -1.79
CA ARG A 16 11.47 9.65 -3.12
C ARG A 16 10.75 10.99 -3.29
N VAL A 17 11.19 11.76 -4.27
CA VAL A 17 10.64 13.09 -4.60
C VAL A 17 9.13 13.00 -4.84
N ARG A 18 8.35 13.69 -3.99
CA ARG A 18 6.89 13.87 -4.14
C ARG A 18 6.62 14.70 -5.40
N ALA A 19 6.38 14.04 -6.53
CA ALA A 19 6.03 14.68 -7.79
C ALA A 19 4.62 15.31 -7.67
N ALA A 20 4.58 16.62 -7.48
CA ALA A 20 3.34 17.36 -7.23
C ALA A 20 2.46 17.42 -8.50
N ALA A 21 1.49 16.50 -8.60
CA ALA A 21 0.41 16.59 -9.57
C ALA A 21 -0.68 17.55 -9.05
N GLY A 22 -0.66 18.80 -9.51
CA GLY A 22 -1.67 19.79 -9.18
C GLY A 22 -3.07 19.41 -9.69
N ARG A 23 -4.11 19.87 -8.99
CA ARG A 23 -5.49 19.83 -9.51
C ARG A 23 -5.58 20.75 -10.73
N GLY A 24 -6.16 20.28 -11.82
CA GLY A 24 -6.40 21.08 -13.02
C GLY A 24 -7.69 20.65 -13.69
N ASP A 25 -8.63 21.59 -13.83
CA ASP A 25 -9.85 21.39 -14.61
C ASP A 25 -9.51 21.17 -16.08
N TYR A 26 -10.00 20.08 -16.68
CA TYR A 26 -9.93 19.88 -18.11
C TYR A 26 -11.28 20.15 -18.77
N SER A 27 -11.52 21.43 -19.08
CA SER A 27 -12.62 21.82 -19.95
C SER A 27 -12.39 21.24 -21.34
N SER A 28 -13.24 20.28 -21.74
CA SER A 28 -13.10 19.59 -23.02
C SER A 28 -13.51 20.51 -24.17
N SER A 29 -12.51 21.02 -24.90
CA SER A 29 -12.70 21.68 -26.19
C SER A 29 -12.13 20.81 -27.32
N VAL A 30 -12.86 20.78 -28.43
CA VAL A 30 -12.72 19.85 -29.54
C VAL A 30 -11.35 19.93 -30.22
N MET A 31 -10.70 18.77 -30.42
CA MET A 31 -10.02 18.45 -31.68
C MET A 31 -10.13 16.95 -31.99
N ASP A 32 -10.41 16.63 -33.25
CA ASP A 32 -10.43 15.28 -33.82
C ASP A 32 -9.13 15.05 -34.61
N ASN A 33 -8.38 13.98 -34.32
CA ASN A 33 -7.19 13.62 -35.10
C ASN A 33 -6.79 12.13 -34.89
N PRO A 34 -6.77 11.28 -35.92
CA PRO A 34 -6.49 9.85 -35.77
C PRO A 34 -4.97 9.54 -35.71
N VAL A 35 -4.55 8.82 -34.66
CA VAL A 35 -3.15 8.36 -34.47
C VAL A 35 -3.04 6.84 -34.68
N PRO A 36 -2.10 6.33 -35.50
CA PRO A 36 -1.93 4.91 -35.75
C PRO A 36 -1.18 4.19 -34.59
N PRO A 37 -1.51 2.92 -34.27
CA PRO A 37 -0.89 2.19 -33.16
C PRO A 37 0.46 1.52 -33.53
N PRO A 38 1.44 1.47 -32.60
CA PRO A 38 2.74 0.81 -32.82
C PRO A 38 2.73 -0.73 -32.59
N PRO A 39 3.61 -1.50 -33.29
CA PRO A 39 3.70 -2.97 -33.25
C PRO A 39 4.79 -3.53 -32.29
N ALA A 40 4.95 -4.87 -32.26
CA ALA A 40 5.34 -5.56 -31.01
C ALA A 40 5.73 -7.09 -31.18
N GLU A 41 6.60 -7.87 -30.44
CA GLU A 41 7.88 -7.68 -29.67
C GLU A 41 8.14 -8.20 -28.16
N PRO A 42 7.83 -9.42 -27.62
CA PRO A 42 7.48 -9.70 -26.19
C PRO A 42 8.41 -10.50 -25.22
N ARG A 43 7.96 -10.65 -23.96
CA ARG A 43 8.41 -11.64 -22.94
C ARG A 43 7.55 -12.94 -22.89
N PRO A 44 8.10 -14.07 -22.38
CA PRO A 44 7.60 -15.42 -22.72
C PRO A 44 6.35 -15.87 -21.93
N ARG A 45 5.42 -16.51 -22.66
CA ARG A 45 4.31 -17.30 -22.10
C ARG A 45 4.29 -18.71 -22.73
N ARG A 46 3.97 -19.72 -21.92
CA ARG A 46 3.49 -21.08 -22.27
C ARG A 46 4.04 -21.66 -23.60
N ARG A 47 5.13 -22.46 -23.51
CA ARG A 47 5.87 -23.09 -24.63
C ARG A 47 4.98 -23.40 -25.84
N ASP A 48 5.02 -22.49 -26.80
CA ASP A 48 4.11 -22.47 -27.94
C ASP A 48 4.45 -23.60 -28.93
N ARG A 49 3.54 -24.57 -29.04
CA ARG A 49 3.66 -25.70 -29.98
C ARG A 49 2.97 -25.43 -31.33
N HIS A 50 2.45 -24.21 -31.56
CA HIS A 50 1.56 -23.90 -32.69
C HIS A 50 1.89 -22.58 -33.42
N GLY A 51 3.03 -21.94 -33.17
CA GLY A 51 3.47 -20.71 -33.86
C GLY A 51 2.72 -19.43 -33.43
N ARG A 52 1.95 -19.50 -32.35
CA ARG A 52 1.15 -18.41 -31.77
C ARG A 52 1.72 -17.90 -30.44
N GLY A 53 3.04 -17.91 -30.31
CA GLY A 53 3.75 -17.20 -29.26
C GLY A 53 3.30 -15.74 -29.16
N MET A 54 3.56 -15.12 -27.99
CA MET A 54 3.32 -13.68 -27.81
C MET A 54 3.92 -12.90 -28.99
N ARG A 55 3.33 -11.75 -29.32
CA ARG A 55 3.90 -10.75 -30.22
C ARG A 55 3.67 -9.35 -29.61
N GLY A 56 4.43 -9.01 -28.56
CA GLY A 56 4.45 -7.64 -28.02
C GLY A 56 5.22 -7.24 -26.74
N PRO A 57 6.06 -6.17 -26.73
CA PRO A 57 6.33 -5.38 -25.54
C PRO A 57 5.03 -5.14 -24.82
N VAL A 58 5.08 -5.37 -23.53
CA VAL A 58 3.90 -5.26 -22.68
C VAL A 58 3.53 -3.78 -22.46
N ALA A 59 4.47 -2.86 -22.71
CA ALA A 59 4.24 -1.43 -22.95
C ALA A 59 5.39 -0.85 -23.82
N PRO A 60 5.16 0.22 -24.63
CA PRO A 60 6.22 1.00 -25.25
C PRO A 60 7.16 1.64 -24.20
N PRO A 61 8.45 1.87 -24.50
CA PRO A 61 9.44 2.32 -23.51
C PRO A 61 9.16 3.71 -22.91
N GLN A 62 8.36 4.54 -23.57
CA GLN A 62 7.95 5.87 -23.12
C GLN A 62 6.69 5.88 -22.24
N VAL A 63 6.09 4.72 -21.94
CA VAL A 63 4.93 4.62 -21.03
C VAL A 63 5.41 4.19 -19.65
N PRO A 64 5.22 5.00 -18.59
CA PRO A 64 5.48 4.56 -17.22
C PRO A 64 4.67 3.30 -16.92
N LEU A 65 5.32 2.28 -16.35
CA LEU A 65 4.59 1.11 -15.85
C LEU A 65 3.60 1.59 -14.79
N SER A 66 2.30 1.36 -15.03
CA SER A 66 1.23 1.80 -14.16
C SER A 66 1.48 1.32 -12.73
N ALA A 67 1.46 2.25 -11.75
CA ALA A 67 1.65 1.93 -10.34
C ALA A 67 0.75 0.77 -9.93
N SER A 68 1.34 -0.26 -9.31
CA SER A 68 0.59 -1.44 -8.89
C SER A 68 -0.37 -1.09 -7.74
N ARG A 69 -1.41 -1.91 -7.56
CA ARG A 69 -2.34 -1.74 -6.42
C ARG A 69 -1.65 -1.83 -5.05
N ALA A 70 -0.45 -2.44 -4.97
CA ALA A 70 0.35 -2.47 -3.75
C ALA A 70 1.09 -1.14 -3.52
N GLU A 71 1.66 -0.55 -4.57
CA GLU A 71 2.31 0.78 -4.49
C GLU A 71 1.27 1.87 -4.16
N VAL A 72 0.14 1.90 -4.87
CA VAL A 72 -0.97 2.85 -4.60
C VAL A 72 -1.55 2.71 -3.18
N PHE A 73 -1.43 1.54 -2.54
CA PHE A 73 -1.83 1.35 -1.14
C PHE A 73 -0.74 1.80 -0.17
N ALA A 74 0.54 1.53 -0.48
CA ALA A 74 1.67 2.03 0.30
C ALA A 74 1.72 3.57 0.28
N ASP A 75 1.36 4.21 -0.84
CA ASP A 75 1.23 5.67 -0.94
C ASP A 75 0.19 6.24 0.03
N LEU A 76 -0.94 5.53 0.29
CA LEU A 76 -1.94 5.93 1.28
C LEU A 76 -1.42 5.80 2.73
N VAL A 77 -0.65 4.75 3.02
CA VAL A 77 0.00 4.58 4.33
C VAL A 77 1.04 5.69 4.54
N GLN A 78 1.82 6.02 3.51
CA GLN A 78 2.81 7.09 3.54
C GLN A 78 2.17 8.48 3.73
N ASP A 79 1.10 8.83 2.99
CA ASP A 79 0.34 10.08 3.18
C ASP A 79 -0.30 10.19 4.59
N SER A 80 -0.57 9.06 5.25
CA SER A 80 -1.03 8.99 6.65
C SER A 80 0.13 9.27 7.63
N VAL A 81 1.26 8.58 7.48
CA VAL A 81 2.44 8.74 8.34
C VAL A 81 3.02 10.16 8.24
N GLU A 82 3.18 10.71 7.02
CA GLU A 82 3.66 12.09 6.79
C GLU A 82 2.72 13.19 7.35
N ARG A 83 1.49 12.83 7.74
CA ARG A 83 0.58 13.71 8.49
C ARG A 83 0.90 13.66 9.99
N LEU A 84 1.06 12.45 10.54
CA LEU A 84 1.28 12.23 11.97
C LEU A 84 2.69 12.63 12.42
N GLU A 85 3.72 12.40 11.61
CA GLU A 85 5.13 12.78 11.89
C GLU A 85 5.30 14.26 12.27
N ARG A 86 4.43 15.14 11.74
CA ARG A 86 4.43 16.59 12.03
C ARG A 86 4.08 16.91 13.48
N ARG A 87 3.36 16.01 14.16
CA ARG A 87 3.02 16.07 15.59
C ARG A 87 3.90 15.11 16.41
N TRP A 88 4.32 14.00 15.80
CA TRP A 88 5.06 12.91 16.41
C TRP A 88 6.37 12.61 15.66
N PRO A 89 7.44 13.41 15.80
CA PRO A 89 8.68 13.20 15.04
C PRO A 89 9.31 11.81 15.28
N GLN A 90 9.09 11.24 16.46
CA GLN A 90 9.54 9.90 16.88
C GLN A 90 9.02 8.73 16.01
N LEU A 91 8.03 8.95 15.14
CA LEU A 91 7.59 7.93 14.18
C LEU A 91 8.68 7.58 13.16
N SER A 92 9.71 8.43 12.98
CA SER A 92 10.91 8.13 12.18
C SER A 92 11.63 6.85 12.62
N GLU A 93 11.50 6.49 13.89
CA GLU A 93 12.15 5.30 14.44
C GLU A 93 11.36 4.01 14.18
N ILE A 94 10.07 4.10 13.83
CA ILE A 94 9.17 2.96 13.62
C ILE A 94 9.26 2.48 12.16
N GLU A 95 9.32 1.16 11.95
CA GLU A 95 9.27 0.57 10.61
C GLU A 95 7.82 0.28 10.20
N PHE A 96 7.28 1.10 9.31
CA PHE A 96 5.96 0.89 8.70
C PHE A 96 6.03 -0.15 7.58
N MET A 97 5.05 -1.07 7.55
CA MET A 97 5.02 -2.21 6.64
C MET A 97 3.62 -2.42 6.04
N VAL A 98 3.53 -2.68 4.74
CA VAL A 98 2.31 -3.18 4.09
C VAL A 98 2.44 -4.67 3.84
N LEU A 99 1.46 -5.45 4.31
CA LEU A 99 1.31 -6.88 4.01
C LEU A 99 -0.02 -7.15 3.30
N GLU A 100 -0.13 -8.26 2.59
CA GLU A 100 -1.35 -8.59 1.84
C GLU A 100 -2.51 -9.00 2.76
N VAL A 101 -2.27 -10.00 3.60
CA VAL A 101 -3.19 -10.55 4.58
C VAL A 101 -2.39 -10.91 5.84
N PRO A 102 -3.02 -10.94 7.02
CA PRO A 102 -2.43 -11.61 8.17
C PRO A 102 -2.15 -13.08 7.85
N ARG A 103 -1.15 -13.67 8.50
CA ARG A 103 -0.94 -15.11 8.44
C ARG A 103 -1.88 -15.77 9.44
N PHE A 104 -2.57 -16.82 9.02
CA PHE A 104 -3.35 -17.68 9.91
C PHE A 104 -2.42 -18.75 10.48
N ASP A 105 -2.31 -18.82 11.81
CA ASP A 105 -1.64 -19.92 12.51
C ASP A 105 -2.72 -20.79 13.20
N PRO A 106 -2.92 -22.05 12.78
CA PRO A 106 -3.89 -22.95 13.40
C PRO A 106 -3.40 -23.60 14.70
N ALA A 107 -2.19 -23.28 15.18
CA ALA A 107 -1.57 -23.88 16.37
C ALA A 107 -1.31 -22.88 17.51
N GLY A 108 -1.58 -21.59 17.31
CA GLY A 108 -1.61 -20.59 18.37
C GLY A 108 -3.01 -20.38 18.94
N ASP A 109 -3.11 -19.85 20.17
CA ASP A 109 -4.39 -19.45 20.80
C ASP A 109 -5.07 -18.24 20.09
N GLU A 110 -4.39 -17.64 19.12
CA GLU A 110 -4.74 -16.36 18.47
C GLU A 110 -5.41 -16.54 17.08
N GLY A 111 -6.09 -17.67 16.85
CA GLY A 111 -6.76 -17.98 15.59
C GLY A 111 -8.04 -17.17 15.31
N TRP A 112 -7.94 -15.83 15.24
CA TRP A 112 -9.02 -14.86 14.93
C TRP A 112 -10.39 -15.16 15.57
N GLY A 113 -10.39 -15.60 16.84
CA GLY A 113 -11.45 -16.34 17.54
C GLY A 113 -12.89 -16.19 17.03
N ASP A 114 -13.63 -15.24 17.60
CA ASP A 114 -14.90 -14.71 17.06
C ASP A 114 -14.63 -13.30 16.46
N GLU A 115 -13.36 -13.03 16.13
CA GLU A 115 -12.76 -11.72 15.92
C GLU A 115 -12.70 -11.40 14.41
N ALA A 116 -12.95 -10.13 14.06
CA ALA A 116 -12.91 -9.73 12.66
C ALA A 116 -11.48 -9.74 12.11
N VAL A 117 -11.26 -10.29 10.90
CA VAL A 117 -9.94 -10.31 10.24
C VAL A 117 -9.30 -8.91 10.27
N PRO A 118 -8.13 -8.74 10.91
CA PRO A 118 -7.61 -7.45 11.30
C PRO A 118 -7.18 -6.60 10.12
N LEU A 119 -7.09 -5.29 10.37
CA LEU A 119 -6.65 -4.29 9.40
C LEU A 119 -5.19 -3.88 9.60
N GLY A 120 -4.68 -3.98 10.81
CA GLY A 120 -3.27 -3.78 11.14
C GLY A 120 -2.74 -4.76 12.18
N GLY A 121 -1.52 -4.53 12.64
CA GLY A 121 -0.90 -5.23 13.77
C GLY A 121 0.44 -4.58 14.12
N THR A 122 0.89 -4.67 15.36
CA THR A 122 2.19 -4.12 15.78
C THR A 122 3.28 -5.20 15.86
N THR A 123 4.52 -4.78 16.09
CA THR A 123 5.55 -5.64 16.70
C THR A 123 6.44 -4.76 17.58
N PRO A 124 6.70 -5.11 18.85
CA PRO A 124 7.57 -4.32 19.72
C PRO A 124 9.02 -4.32 19.23
N ALA A 125 9.76 -3.28 19.59
CA ALA A 125 11.20 -3.19 19.32
C ALA A 125 11.96 -4.30 20.06
N HIS A 126 12.90 -4.96 19.38
CA HIS A 126 13.66 -6.09 19.94
C HIS A 126 15.01 -6.26 19.23
N GLU A 127 16.08 -6.51 20.01
CA GLU A 127 17.45 -6.84 19.55
C GLU A 127 17.91 -6.11 18.27
N GLY A 128 18.02 -4.79 18.37
CA GLY A 128 18.51 -3.93 17.29
C GLY A 128 17.51 -3.69 16.14
N ARG A 129 16.27 -4.17 16.27
CA ARG A 129 15.17 -3.88 15.33
C ARG A 129 14.21 -2.85 15.93
N PRO A 130 13.69 -1.92 15.11
CA PRO A 130 12.68 -0.97 15.55
C PRO A 130 11.35 -1.67 15.89
N ALA A 131 10.46 -0.94 16.57
CA ALA A 131 9.05 -1.30 16.61
C ALA A 131 8.46 -1.21 15.18
N ARG A 132 7.39 -1.95 14.93
CA ARG A 132 6.75 -2.05 13.61
C ARG A 132 5.27 -1.77 13.69
N VAL A 133 4.77 -1.12 12.65
CA VAL A 133 3.33 -0.97 12.37
C VAL A 133 3.06 -1.64 11.03
N ILE A 134 2.18 -2.63 11.04
CA ILE A 134 1.77 -3.41 9.88
C ILE A 134 0.36 -2.98 9.47
N VAL A 135 0.13 -2.77 8.17
CA VAL A 135 -1.20 -2.57 7.59
C VAL A 135 -1.50 -3.68 6.58
N TYR A 136 -2.65 -4.34 6.72
CA TYR A 136 -3.10 -5.45 5.90
C TYR A 136 -3.97 -4.96 4.74
N ARG A 137 -3.40 -4.96 3.53
CA ARG A 137 -4.00 -4.41 2.32
C ARG A 137 -5.33 -5.06 1.94
N ARG A 138 -5.41 -6.39 1.91
CA ARG A 138 -6.60 -7.11 1.41
C ARG A 138 -7.80 -6.97 2.37
N PRO A 139 -7.67 -7.09 3.71
CA PRO A 139 -8.74 -6.78 4.65
C PRO A 139 -9.32 -5.36 4.52
N VAL A 140 -8.47 -4.37 4.22
CA VAL A 140 -8.89 -2.98 3.97
C VAL A 140 -9.52 -2.80 2.57
N GLU A 141 -8.91 -3.37 1.51
CA GLU A 141 -9.47 -3.38 0.14
C GLU A 141 -10.86 -4.04 0.05
N ILE A 142 -11.16 -5.01 0.90
CA ILE A 142 -12.45 -5.72 0.93
C ILE A 142 -13.56 -4.89 1.60
N ARG A 143 -13.22 -4.06 2.59
CA ARG A 143 -14.20 -3.22 3.32
C ARG A 143 -14.51 -1.90 2.61
N THR A 144 -13.65 -1.44 1.69
CA THR A 144 -13.69 -0.08 1.12
C THR A 144 -14.05 -0.07 -0.37
N LYS A 145 -15.08 0.70 -0.74
CA LYS A 145 -15.65 0.75 -2.11
C LYS A 145 -14.97 1.83 -2.95
N SER A 146 -14.80 3.04 -2.40
CA SER A 146 -14.09 4.16 -3.07
C SER A 146 -12.59 4.21 -2.72
N ARG A 147 -11.87 5.16 -3.34
CA ARG A 147 -10.48 5.48 -2.97
C ARG A 147 -10.43 6.23 -1.63
N ASP A 148 -11.43 7.05 -1.35
CA ASP A 148 -11.35 8.01 -0.24
C ASP A 148 -11.83 7.37 1.07
N GLU A 149 -12.83 6.46 1.02
CA GLU A 149 -13.08 5.47 2.10
C GLU A 149 -11.82 4.67 2.46
N ARG A 150 -10.99 4.36 1.45
CA ARG A 150 -9.73 3.63 1.68
C ARG A 150 -8.64 4.53 2.26
N ALA A 151 -8.65 5.81 1.97
CA ALA A 151 -7.74 6.77 2.57
C ALA A 151 -8.11 7.03 4.04
N ALA A 152 -9.40 7.08 4.38
CA ALA A 152 -9.91 7.12 5.75
C ALA A 152 -9.50 5.85 6.52
N LEU A 153 -9.90 4.66 6.04
CA LEU A 153 -9.64 3.40 6.76
C LEU A 153 -8.14 3.05 6.89
N VAL A 154 -7.29 3.52 5.97
CA VAL A 154 -5.82 3.44 6.13
C VAL A 154 -5.32 4.44 7.19
N HIS A 155 -5.93 5.62 7.31
CA HIS A 155 -5.56 6.60 8.31
C HIS A 155 -5.98 6.17 9.72
N GLU A 156 -7.23 5.73 9.90
CA GLU A 156 -7.76 5.15 11.14
C GLU A 156 -6.81 4.07 11.69
N VAL A 157 -6.52 3.05 10.88
CA VAL A 157 -5.68 1.91 11.26
C VAL A 157 -4.24 2.33 11.55
N VAL A 158 -3.67 3.29 10.82
CA VAL A 158 -2.33 3.81 11.15
C VAL A 158 -2.36 4.57 12.48
N VAL A 159 -3.43 5.30 12.80
CA VAL A 159 -3.59 5.99 14.09
C VAL A 159 -3.74 4.99 15.24
N GLU A 160 -4.58 3.96 15.10
CA GLU A 160 -4.72 2.85 16.08
C GLU A 160 -3.37 2.21 16.40
N GLN A 161 -2.66 1.76 15.37
CA GLN A 161 -1.44 0.98 15.53
C GLN A 161 -0.25 1.83 16.00
N VAL A 162 -0.23 3.13 15.67
CA VAL A 162 0.71 4.09 16.26
C VAL A 162 0.38 4.36 17.72
N ALA A 163 -0.89 4.49 18.10
CA ALA A 163 -1.30 4.66 19.49
C ALA A 163 -0.91 3.46 20.35
N GLU A 164 -1.10 2.24 19.84
CA GLU A 164 -0.67 0.99 20.48
C GLU A 164 0.86 0.95 20.70
N VAL A 165 1.68 1.23 19.67
CA VAL A 165 3.15 1.25 19.80
C VAL A 165 3.65 2.35 20.75
N LEU A 166 2.94 3.48 20.86
CA LEU A 166 3.30 4.58 21.75
C LEU A 166 2.71 4.46 23.17
N GLY A 167 1.81 3.51 23.43
CA GLY A 167 1.09 3.40 24.70
C GLY A 167 0.10 4.56 24.96
N LEU A 168 -0.52 5.09 23.90
CA LEU A 168 -1.44 6.23 23.91
C LEU A 168 -2.86 5.81 23.47
N THR A 169 -3.81 6.75 23.53
CA THR A 169 -5.13 6.57 22.88
C THR A 169 -5.08 7.06 21.42
N PRO A 170 -5.93 6.53 20.53
CA PRO A 170 -6.03 7.01 19.14
C PRO A 170 -6.28 8.51 19.00
N GLU A 171 -7.14 9.07 19.85
CA GLU A 171 -7.52 10.50 19.86
C GLU A 171 -6.37 11.39 20.37
N THR A 172 -5.47 10.82 21.17
CA THR A 172 -4.21 11.49 21.54
C THR A 172 -3.29 11.59 20.32
N VAL A 173 -3.23 10.54 19.50
CA VAL A 173 -2.37 10.49 18.30
C VAL A 173 -2.90 11.41 17.19
N ASP A 174 -4.19 11.35 16.86
CA ASP A 174 -4.88 12.40 16.11
C ASP A 174 -6.25 12.78 16.71
N PRO A 175 -6.45 14.04 17.15
CA PRO A 175 -7.72 14.50 17.73
C PRO A 175 -8.97 14.47 16.83
N ARG A 176 -8.84 13.97 15.59
CA ARG A 176 -9.95 13.73 14.66
C ARG A 176 -10.32 12.26 14.51
N TYR A 177 -9.72 11.39 15.31
CA TYR A 177 -10.01 9.96 15.27
C TYR A 177 -11.48 9.71 15.62
N GLY A 178 -12.21 9.02 14.74
CA GLY A 178 -13.65 8.77 14.87
C GLY A 178 -14.56 9.94 14.50
N GLU A 179 -14.04 11.01 13.86
CA GLU A 179 -14.85 12.10 13.30
C GLU A 179 -15.28 11.81 11.82
N ASP A 180 -16.21 10.89 11.62
CA ASP A 180 -16.80 10.49 10.31
C ASP A 180 -18.30 10.83 10.15
#